data_AF-A0A441TZF7-F1
#
_entry.id   AF-A0A441TZF7-F1
#
_cell.length_a   1.000
_cell.length_b   1.000
_cell.length_c   1.000
_cell.angle_alpha   90.00
_cell.angle_beta   90.00
_cell.angle_gamma   90.00
#
_symmetry.space_group_name_H-M   'P 1'
#
loop_
_entity.id
_entity.type
_entity.pdbx_description
1 polymer ?
#
loop_
_entity_poly.entity_id
_entity_poly.type
_entity_poly.pdbx_seq_one_letter_code
_entity_poly.pdbx_strand_id
1 'polypeptide(L)'
;VLVYPMDRPAYSRLCRLLSLGKGRAGKAKCHLEWDDVVAYGAGLIAVLLPDQADDVCGLRLRRLREAFGDRAYLALTLRRRPNDQLRLYELANLAAAMRVPTVVTNDVLFHEPARRMMQDVV
;
A
#
# COMPACT_ATOMS: atom_id res chain seq x y z
N VAL A 1 -1.80 0.80 -3.00
CA VAL A 1 -1.85 1.16 -1.57
C VAL A 1 -2.37 -0.05 -0.81
N LEU A 2 -1.80 -0.35 0.35
CA LEU A 2 -2.34 -1.33 1.28
C LEU A 2 -3.23 -0.62 2.29
N VAL A 3 -4.31 -1.27 2.75
CA VAL A 3 -5.15 -0.75 3.82
C VAL A 3 -5.42 -1.80 4.88
N TYR A 4 -5.36 -1.40 6.15
CA TYR A 4 -5.55 -2.29 7.31
C TYR A 4 -6.59 -1.71 8.26
N PRO A 5 -7.63 -2.46 8.65
CA PRO A 5 -8.61 -1.98 9.61
C PRO A 5 -8.04 -2.01 11.03
N MET A 6 -8.24 -0.93 11.78
CA MET A 6 -7.81 -0.83 13.18
C MET A 6 -8.87 -1.31 14.17
N ASP A 7 -10.13 -1.40 13.73
CA ASP A 7 -11.26 -1.80 14.56
C ASP A 7 -12.33 -2.55 13.74
N ARG A 8 -13.32 -3.09 14.46
CA ARG A 8 -14.42 -3.85 13.85
C ARG A 8 -15.28 -2.99 12.89
N PRO A 9 -15.66 -1.74 13.21
CA PRO A 9 -16.32 -0.86 12.26
C PRO A 9 -15.53 -0.63 10.95
N ALA A 10 -14.21 -0.46 11.05
CA ALA A 10 -13.32 -0.26 9.91
C ALA A 10 -13.22 -1.53 9.06
N TYR A 11 -13.20 -2.70 9.68
CA TYR A 11 -13.31 -3.98 8.96
C TYR A 11 -14.60 -4.07 8.15
N SER A 12 -15.74 -3.64 8.72
CA SER A 12 -17.01 -3.60 7.99
C SER A 12 -16.95 -2.64 6.79
N ARG A 13 -16.33 -1.47 6.95
CA ARG A 13 -16.11 -0.51 5.85
C ARG A 13 -15.20 -1.08 4.75
N LEU A 14 -14.12 -1.76 5.13
CA LEU A 14 -13.23 -2.45 4.19
C LEU A 14 -14.00 -3.50 3.38
N CYS A 15 -14.83 -4.32 4.03
CA CYS A 15 -15.67 -5.30 3.31
C CYS A 15 -16.61 -4.62 2.30
N ARG A 16 -17.25 -3.51 2.67
CA ARG A 16 -18.13 -2.75 1.76
C ARG A 16 -17.35 -2.16 0.58
N LEU A 17 -16.16 -1.61 0.82
CA LEU A 17 -15.27 -1.13 -0.24
C LEU A 17 -14.94 -2.25 -1.23
N LEU A 18 -14.55 -3.43 -0.73
CA LEU A 18 -14.26 -4.58 -1.60
C LEU A 18 -15.50 -5.07 -2.36
N SER A 19 -16.68 -5.07 -1.73
CA SER A 19 -17.95 -5.41 -2.41
C SER A 19 -18.26 -4.43 -3.54
N LEU A 20 -18.09 -3.13 -3.31
CA LEU A 20 -18.27 -2.09 -4.32
C LEU A 20 -17.34 -2.32 -5.51
N GLY A 21 -16.04 -2.51 -5.25
CA GLY A 21 -15.06 -2.70 -6.32
C GLY A 21 -15.25 -4.00 -7.09
N LYS A 22 -15.69 -5.07 -6.43
CA LYS A 22 -16.06 -6.33 -7.11
C LYS A 22 -17.34 -6.18 -7.92
N GLY A 23 -18.34 -5.43 -7.44
CA GLY A 23 -19.58 -5.18 -8.17
C GLY A 23 -19.38 -4.38 -9.45
N ARG A 24 -18.42 -3.43 -9.46
CA ARG A 24 -18.03 -2.66 -10.66
C ARG A 24 -17.20 -3.46 -11.66
N ALA A 25 -16.61 -4.56 -11.22
CA ALA A 25 -15.66 -5.32 -12.01
C ALA A 25 -16.24 -6.64 -12.49
N GLY A 26 -15.72 -7.16 -13.60
CA GLY A 26 -16.07 -8.50 -14.07
C GLY A 26 -15.53 -9.62 -13.17
N LYS A 27 -15.79 -10.86 -13.58
CA LYS A 27 -15.32 -12.07 -12.87
C LYS A 27 -13.82 -11.98 -12.53
N ALA A 28 -13.50 -12.30 -11.28
CA ALA A 28 -12.15 -12.31 -10.72
C ALA A 28 -11.41 -10.96 -10.73
N LYS A 29 -12.13 -9.84 -10.90
CA LYS A 29 -11.54 -8.49 -10.86
C LYS A 29 -12.12 -7.69 -9.69
N CYS A 30 -11.43 -6.61 -9.34
CA CYS A 30 -11.88 -5.60 -8.41
C CYS A 30 -11.41 -4.25 -8.94
N HIS A 31 -12.34 -3.32 -9.16
CA HIS A 31 -12.04 -1.98 -9.66
C HIS A 31 -12.40 -0.95 -8.61
N LEU A 32 -11.38 -0.34 -8.02
CA LEU A 32 -11.51 0.70 -7.01
C LEU A 32 -10.83 1.96 -7.50
N GLU A 33 -11.53 3.08 -7.40
CA GLU A 33 -10.98 4.40 -7.60
C GLU A 33 -10.50 4.97 -6.27
N TRP A 34 -9.66 6.00 -6.32
CA TRP A 34 -9.14 6.63 -5.11
C TRP A 34 -10.26 7.18 -4.21
N ASP A 35 -11.29 7.76 -4.82
CA ASP A 35 -12.37 8.40 -4.06
C ASP A 35 -13.20 7.36 -3.29
N ASP A 36 -13.29 6.11 -3.77
CA ASP A 36 -13.87 5.01 -3.00
C ASP A 36 -13.02 4.72 -1.75
N VAL A 37 -11.70 4.67 -1.90
CA VAL A 37 -10.76 4.40 -0.79
C VAL A 37 -10.85 5.47 0.28
N VAL A 38 -11.00 6.74 -0.12
CA VAL A 38 -11.21 7.86 0.81
C VAL A 38 -12.58 7.75 1.50
N ALA A 39 -13.65 7.51 0.74
CA ALA A 39 -15.02 7.43 1.27
C ALA A 39 -15.19 6.33 2.34
N TYR A 40 -14.48 5.21 2.19
CA TYR A 40 -14.49 4.09 3.15
C TYR A 40 -13.27 4.07 4.09
N GLY A 41 -12.41 5.09 4.05
CA GLY A 41 -11.09 5.12 4.69
C GLY A 41 -11.08 5.33 6.21
N ALA A 42 -12.21 5.64 6.83
CA ALA A 42 -12.30 5.87 8.27
C ALA A 42 -11.88 4.63 9.07
N GLY A 43 -10.97 4.80 10.03
CA GLY A 43 -10.44 3.69 10.85
C GLY A 43 -9.51 2.70 10.13
N LEU A 44 -9.10 2.99 8.87
CA LEU A 44 -8.09 2.23 8.15
C LEU A 44 -6.69 2.86 8.27
N ILE A 45 -5.65 2.06 8.46
CA ILE A 45 -4.28 2.46 8.15
C ILE A 45 -4.10 2.36 6.64
N ALA A 46 -3.38 3.31 6.03
CA ALA A 46 -3.05 3.27 4.62
C ALA A 46 -1.54 3.34 4.41
N VAL A 47 -1.02 2.42 3.59
CA VAL A 47 0.42 2.32 3.29
C VAL A 47 0.63 2.47 1.79
N LEU A 48 1.34 3.52 1.37
CA LEU A 48 1.78 3.66 -0.01
C LEU A 48 2.86 2.62 -0.31
N LEU A 49 2.71 1.91 -1.44
CA LEU A 49 3.73 1.02 -1.99
C LEU A 49 4.36 1.71 -3.19
N PRO A 50 5.43 2.51 -3.00
CA PRO A 50 6.06 3.23 -4.09
C PRO A 50 7.02 2.34 -4.88
N ASP A 51 7.23 2.71 -6.15
CA ASP A 51 8.29 2.10 -6.95
C ASP A 51 9.61 2.81 -6.73
N GLN A 52 9.65 4.09 -7.10
CA GLN A 52 10.80 4.99 -7.00
C GLN A 52 10.41 6.26 -6.25
N ALA A 53 11.41 7.03 -5.81
CA ALA A 53 11.21 8.32 -5.14
C ALA A 53 11.15 9.47 -6.17
N ASP A 54 10.10 9.47 -6.99
CA ASP A 54 9.87 10.48 -8.02
C ASP A 54 8.75 11.48 -7.63
N ASP A 55 8.53 12.49 -8.47
CA ASP A 55 7.48 13.50 -8.27
C ASP A 55 6.07 12.87 -8.17
N VAL A 56 5.84 11.78 -8.91
CA VAL A 56 4.57 11.04 -8.87
C VAL A 56 4.38 10.39 -7.51
N CYS A 57 5.42 9.78 -6.94
CA CYS A 57 5.44 9.26 -5.60
C CYS A 57 5.18 10.37 -4.57
N GLY A 58 5.84 11.52 -4.72
CA GLY A 58 5.60 12.69 -3.88
C GLY A 58 4.14 13.14 -3.90
N LEU A 59 3.54 13.27 -5.09
CA LEU A 59 2.13 13.63 -5.23
C LEU A 59 1.20 12.61 -4.57
N ARG A 60 1.44 11.31 -4.80
CA ARG A 60 0.64 10.22 -4.21
C ARG A 60 0.78 10.17 -2.69
N LEU A 61 1.97 10.39 -2.17
CA LEU A 61 2.24 10.41 -0.74
C LEU A 61 1.55 11.58 -0.05
N ARG A 62 1.51 12.75 -0.71
CA ARG A 62 0.76 13.92 -0.25
C ARG A 62 -0.73 13.61 -0.17
N ARG A 63 -1.31 13.09 -1.26
CA ARG A 63 -2.72 12.71 -1.33
C ARG A 63 -3.09 11.67 -0.28
N LEU A 64 -2.21 10.69 -0.03
CA LEU A 64 -2.39 9.70 1.04
C LEU A 64 -2.40 10.36 2.42
N ARG A 65 -1.45 11.25 2.70
CA ARG A 65 -1.35 11.96 3.98
C ARG A 65 -2.55 12.86 4.23
N GLU A 66 -3.04 13.56 3.21
CA GLU A 66 -4.25 14.39 3.30
C GLU A 66 -5.50 13.55 3.65
N ALA A 67 -5.64 12.36 3.06
CA ALA A 67 -6.81 11.51 3.28
C ALA A 67 -6.76 10.70 4.60
N PHE A 68 -5.58 10.26 5.03
CA PHE A 68 -5.43 9.33 6.15
C PHE A 68 -4.78 9.95 7.39
N GLY A 69 -4.19 11.14 7.28
CA GLY A 69 -3.56 11.83 8.40
C GLY A 69 -2.41 11.04 9.02
N ASP A 70 -2.44 10.91 10.33
CA ASP A 70 -1.50 10.12 11.14
C ASP A 70 -1.51 8.61 10.85
N ARG A 71 -2.51 8.12 10.10
CA ARG A 71 -2.62 6.72 9.67
C ARG A 71 -2.02 6.45 8.28
N ALA A 72 -1.35 7.44 7.69
CA ALA A 72 -0.65 7.32 6.41
C ALA A 72 0.81 6.91 6.62
N TYR A 73 1.28 5.92 5.87
CA TYR A 73 2.65 5.42 5.92
C TYR A 73 3.22 5.21 4.52
N LEU A 74 4.54 5.25 4.38
CA LEU A 74 5.27 4.84 3.18
C LEU A 74 5.98 3.50 3.43
N ALA A 75 5.74 2.52 2.56
CA ALA A 75 6.41 1.23 2.65
C ALA A 75 7.85 1.29 2.14
N LEU A 76 8.74 0.65 2.88
CA LEU A 76 10.11 0.31 2.50
C LEU A 76 10.20 -1.20 2.31
N THR A 77 10.06 -1.65 1.05
CA THR A 77 10.14 -3.07 0.69
C THR A 77 11.50 -3.39 0.10
N LEU A 78 12.22 -4.34 0.69
CA LEU A 78 13.48 -4.84 0.13
C LEU A 78 13.17 -5.81 -1.03
N ARG A 79 13.60 -5.44 -2.23
CA ARG A 79 13.41 -6.22 -3.47
C ARG A 79 14.62 -7.08 -3.82
N ARG A 80 15.78 -6.82 -3.20
CA ARG A 80 17.05 -7.53 -3.47
C ARG A 80 17.47 -7.48 -4.95
N ARG A 81 17.24 -6.33 -5.59
CA ARG A 81 17.68 -6.00 -6.96
C ARG A 81 18.88 -5.05 -6.93
N PRO A 82 19.62 -4.87 -8.03
CA PRO A 82 20.60 -3.79 -8.14
C PRO A 82 19.97 -2.44 -7.79
N ASN A 83 20.75 -1.54 -7.16
CA ASN A 83 20.35 -0.20 -6.71
C ASN A 83 19.22 -0.13 -5.67
N ASP A 84 18.81 -1.26 -5.07
CA ASP A 84 17.69 -1.26 -4.12
C ASP A 84 17.99 -0.48 -2.83
N GLN A 85 19.26 -0.46 -2.38
CA GLN A 85 19.68 0.35 -1.23
C GLN A 85 19.54 1.85 -1.50
N LEU A 86 19.96 2.32 -2.68
CA LEU A 86 19.81 3.72 -3.08
C LEU A 86 18.32 4.10 -3.18
N ARG A 87 17.52 3.25 -3.83
CA ARG A 87 16.07 3.43 -3.94
C ARG A 87 15.39 3.54 -2.57
N LEU A 88 15.75 2.67 -1.61
CA LEU A 88 15.22 2.73 -0.26
C LEU A 88 15.66 3.99 0.49
N TYR A 89 16.91 4.42 0.32
CA TYR A 89 17.43 5.66 0.88
C TYR A 89 16.67 6.89 0.35
N GLU A 90 16.46 6.98 -0.95
CA GLU A 90 15.71 8.07 -1.57
C GLU A 90 14.24 8.09 -1.12
N LEU A 91 13.60 6.92 -1.03
CA LEU A 91 12.23 6.79 -0.52
C LEU A 91 12.12 7.20 0.96
N ALA A 92 13.10 6.84 1.78
CA ALA A 92 13.14 7.25 3.18
C ALA A 92 13.30 8.78 3.32
N ASN A 93 14.17 9.39 2.51
CA ASN A 93 14.35 10.84 2.49
C ASN A 93 13.09 11.58 2.02
N LEU A 94 12.42 11.09 0.98
CA LEU A 94 11.15 11.65 0.51
C LEU A 94 10.08 11.60 1.61
N ALA A 95 9.94 10.45 2.28
CA ALA A 95 9.00 10.28 3.38
C ALA A 95 9.30 11.24 4.55
N ALA A 96 10.58 11.38 4.92
CA ALA A 96 11.04 12.29 5.96
C ALA A 96 10.74 13.77 5.60
N ALA A 97 11.05 14.19 4.38
CA ALA A 97 10.76 15.54 3.89
C ALA A 97 9.25 15.86 3.94
N MET A 98 8.41 14.85 3.69
CA MET A 98 6.96 14.97 3.72
C MET A 98 6.32 14.67 5.09
N ARG A 99 7.13 14.38 6.11
CA ARG A 99 6.69 14.03 7.48
C ARG A 99 5.71 12.87 7.51
N VAL A 100 5.93 11.87 6.66
CA VAL A 100 5.16 10.62 6.64
C VAL A 100 6.04 9.50 7.22
N PRO A 101 5.58 8.79 8.27
CA PRO A 101 6.35 7.68 8.83
C PRO A 101 6.52 6.54 7.82
N THR A 102 7.65 5.85 7.90
CA THR A 102 7.94 4.67 7.08
C THR A 102 7.63 3.38 7.82
N VAL A 103 7.29 2.33 7.07
CA VAL A 103 7.11 0.97 7.60
C VAL A 103 7.83 -0.02 6.70
N VAL A 104 8.51 -1.00 7.28
CA VAL A 104 9.20 -2.05 6.51
C VAL A 104 8.21 -3.16 6.15
N THR A 105 8.22 -3.58 4.89
CA THR A 105 7.38 -4.70 4.41
C THR A 105 8.20 -5.71 3.63
N ASN A 106 7.83 -6.99 3.71
CA ASN A 106 8.56 -8.08 3.05
C ASN A 106 7.92 -8.56 1.73
N ASP A 107 6.73 -8.05 1.37
CA ASP A 107 5.96 -8.51 0.20
C ASP A 107 5.86 -10.05 0.14
N VAL A 108 5.33 -10.63 1.21
CA VAL A 108 5.32 -12.08 1.43
C VAL A 108 4.37 -12.75 0.44
N LEU A 109 4.91 -13.62 -0.42
CA LEU A 109 4.14 -14.38 -1.41
C LEU A 109 3.91 -15.84 -1.00
N PHE A 110 4.64 -16.33 0.00
CA PHE A 110 4.57 -17.70 0.49
C PHE A 110 5.09 -17.79 1.93
N HIS A 111 4.71 -18.86 2.65
CA HIS A 111 4.97 -18.99 4.09
C HIS A 111 6.38 -19.50 4.44
N GLU A 112 7.09 -20.13 3.51
CA GLU A 112 8.44 -20.68 3.73
C GLU A 112 9.33 -20.58 2.49
N PRO A 113 10.66 -20.39 2.61
CA PRO A 113 11.57 -20.23 1.47
C PRO A 113 11.53 -21.35 0.43
N ALA A 114 11.29 -22.60 0.84
CA ALA A 114 11.27 -23.77 -0.04
C ALA A 114 10.14 -23.74 -1.08
N ARG A 115 9.08 -22.94 -0.85
CA ARG A 115 7.94 -22.80 -1.77
C ARG A 115 8.23 -21.95 -3.00
N ARG A 116 9.40 -21.29 -3.07
CA ARG A 116 9.80 -20.43 -4.19
C ARG A 116 9.71 -21.14 -5.54
N MET A 117 10.21 -22.38 -5.63
CA MET A 117 10.17 -23.14 -6.90
C MET A 117 8.74 -23.35 -7.40
N MET A 118 7.76 -23.53 -6.51
CA MET A 118 6.36 -23.69 -6.90
C MET A 118 5.74 -22.35 -7.34
N GLN A 119 6.16 -21.23 -6.75
CA GLN A 119 5.69 -19.91 -7.13
C GLN A 119 6.16 -19.51 -8.54
N ASP A 120 7.38 -19.88 -8.92
CA ASP A 120 7.98 -19.49 -10.20
C ASP A 120 7.34 -20.16 -11.44
N VAL A 121 6.42 -21.13 -11.24
CA VAL A 121 5.79 -21.96 -12.30
C VAL A 121 4.33 -21.57 -12.59
N VAL A 122 3.80 -20.51 -11.95
CA VAL A 122 2.40 -20.05 -12.10
C VAL A 122 2.20 -19.10 -13.28
#